data_AF-A0A182GGM1-F1
#
_entry.id   AF-A0A182GGM1-F1
#
_cell.length_a   1.000
_cell.length_b   1.000
_cell.length_c   1.000
_cell.angle_alpha   90.00
_cell.angle_beta   90.00
_cell.angle_gamma   90.00
#
_symmetry.space_group_name_H-M   'P 1'
#
loop_
_entity.id
_entity.type
_entity.pdbx_description
1 polymer ?
#
loop_
_entity_poly.entity_id
_entity_poly.type
_entity_poly.pdbx_seq_one_letter_code
_entity_poly.pdbx_strand_id
1 'polypeptide(L)'
;MRLVSDIYNENIEPSLGGITKPLIPHYITVENLTPWGAKDSSSSTTNNNLGNRPRPADYSHLQSAEGPRHDASPFPCDEQINHRFVIWQGDISLLAVDAITNTTDETLTEKNRISKKIFGRAGAALTSAVVHDVGRCKTGEVCVTPGFFLPAKYIIHTVGPIYSEKYRSASESTLHSCYRNVLYKAKELGLRTVALCDISSVQRNFPPDTAAHIALRTIRRFLEQYRAEIVIACLEPNERGIYEVLAPLYFPRDPLEERSALWQLPKDIGGAYGEPQLADRQIRIIHNPQHAVMIEGKD
;
A
#
# COMPACT_ATOMS: atom_id res chain seq x y z
N MET A 1 -40.06 -21.15 -35.45
CA MET A 1 -40.90 -21.50 -34.29
C MET A 1 -40.92 -23.03 -34.18
N ARG A 2 -40.64 -23.60 -33.00
CA ARG A 2 -40.10 -24.96 -32.68
C ARG A 2 -38.56 -24.99 -32.70
N LEU A 3 -37.81 -25.51 -31.72
CA LEU A 3 -38.03 -26.59 -30.73
C LEU A 3 -37.38 -26.30 -29.35
N VAL A 4 -37.77 -27.17 -28.41
CA VAL A 4 -37.54 -27.30 -26.95
C VAL A 4 -36.10 -27.75 -26.60
N SER A 5 -35.56 -27.32 -25.46
CA SER A 5 -34.87 -28.18 -24.45
C SER A 5 -34.43 -27.40 -23.20
N ASP A 6 -34.92 -27.90 -22.06
CA ASP A 6 -34.56 -27.65 -20.67
C ASP A 6 -33.03 -27.82 -20.42
N ILE A 7 -32.40 -27.32 -19.36
CA ILE A 7 -32.39 -27.84 -17.99
C ILE A 7 -31.49 -26.87 -17.19
N TYR A 8 -31.93 -26.39 -16.02
CA TYR A 8 -31.16 -26.40 -14.76
C TYR A 8 -32.05 -25.82 -13.67
N ASN A 9 -32.84 -26.70 -13.07
CA ASN A 9 -33.49 -26.46 -11.80
C ASN A 9 -33.36 -27.75 -10.98
N GLU A 10 -32.37 -27.80 -10.10
CA GLU A 10 -32.40 -28.66 -8.91
C GLU A 10 -31.81 -27.86 -7.76
N ASN A 11 -32.70 -27.39 -6.88
CA ASN A 11 -32.61 -27.52 -5.43
C ASN A 11 -33.80 -26.78 -4.82
N ILE A 12 -34.93 -27.49 -4.68
CA ILE A 12 -36.02 -27.10 -3.79
C ILE A 12 -35.92 -28.02 -2.57
N GLU A 13 -35.62 -27.47 -1.40
CA GLU A 13 -36.15 -28.01 -0.15
C GLU A 13 -37.42 -27.23 0.23
N PRO A 14 -38.52 -27.90 0.59
CA PRO A 14 -39.67 -27.25 1.17
C PRO A 14 -39.58 -27.32 2.70
N SER A 15 -39.35 -26.20 3.37
CA SER A 15 -39.72 -26.08 4.78
C SER A 15 -40.42 -24.75 5.06
N LEU A 16 -41.54 -24.88 5.77
CA LEU A 16 -42.53 -23.86 6.05
C LEU A 16 -41.99 -22.76 6.97
N GLY A 17 -42.41 -21.52 6.71
CA GLY A 17 -42.56 -20.49 7.74
C GLY A 17 -41.27 -19.95 8.34
N GLY A 18 -40.56 -19.10 7.60
CA GLY A 18 -39.49 -18.30 8.15
C GLY A 18 -39.26 -17.08 7.29
N ILE A 19 -39.40 -15.89 7.88
CA ILE A 19 -38.96 -14.63 7.29
C ILE A 19 -37.52 -14.84 6.82
N THR A 20 -37.28 -14.87 5.51
CA THR A 20 -35.93 -14.88 4.97
C THR A 20 -35.29 -13.57 5.42
N LYS A 21 -34.44 -13.62 6.45
CA LYS A 21 -33.54 -12.51 6.73
C LYS A 21 -32.81 -12.22 5.42
N PRO A 22 -32.83 -10.98 4.89
CA PRO A 22 -31.97 -10.65 3.77
C PRO A 22 -30.54 -11.03 4.18
N LEU A 23 -29.84 -11.77 3.32
CA LEU A 23 -28.41 -12.05 3.48
C LEU A 23 -27.71 -10.69 3.57
N ILE A 24 -27.42 -10.25 4.79
CA ILE A 24 -26.69 -9.00 5.03
C ILE A 24 -25.36 -9.16 4.28
N PRO A 25 -25.03 -8.30 3.30
CA PRO A 25 -23.73 -8.38 2.65
C PRO A 25 -22.66 -8.26 3.73
N HIS A 26 -21.87 -9.31 3.90
CA HIS A 26 -20.79 -9.34 4.88
C HIS A 26 -19.69 -8.39 4.37
N TYR A 27 -19.57 -7.23 4.99
CA TYR A 27 -18.48 -6.28 4.78
C TYR A 27 -17.65 -6.14 6.06
N ILE A 28 -16.42 -5.68 5.91
CA ILE A 28 -15.47 -5.49 7.01
C ILE A 28 -15.31 -3.99 7.23
N THR A 29 -15.64 -3.53 8.43
CA THR A 29 -15.47 -2.12 8.81
C THR A 29 -14.08 -1.88 9.38
N VAL A 30 -13.65 -0.61 9.38
CA VAL A 30 -12.35 -0.22 9.96
C VAL A 30 -12.24 -0.60 11.45
N GLU A 31 -13.37 -0.59 12.18
CA GLU A 31 -13.43 -0.98 13.59
C GLU A 31 -13.13 -2.47 13.82
N ASN A 32 -13.30 -3.30 12.79
CA ASN A 32 -12.96 -4.73 12.84
C ASN A 32 -11.48 -4.99 12.54
N LEU A 33 -10.72 -3.97 12.15
CA LEU A 33 -9.31 -4.09 11.82
C LEU A 33 -8.45 -3.77 13.05
N THR A 34 -7.33 -4.49 13.19
CA THR A 34 -6.37 -4.24 14.26
C THR A 34 -5.29 -3.28 13.78
N PRO A 35 -5.13 -2.09 14.39
CA PRO A 35 -4.01 -1.21 14.09
C PRO A 35 -2.66 -1.86 14.37
N TRP A 36 -1.63 -1.48 13.60
CA TRP A 36 -0.27 -1.99 13.76
C TRP A 36 0.29 -1.75 15.17
N GLY A 37 -0.02 -0.60 15.75
CA GLY A 37 0.38 -0.21 17.10
C GLY A 37 -0.45 -0.80 18.24
N ALA A 38 -1.50 -1.59 17.95
CA ALA A 38 -2.36 -2.14 18.99
C ALA A 38 -1.56 -3.03 19.95
N LYS A 39 -1.80 -2.90 21.26
CA LYS A 39 -1.22 -3.78 22.29
C LYS A 39 -2.07 -5.05 22.37
N ASP A 40 -1.44 -6.21 22.50
CA ASP A 40 -2.17 -7.47 22.63
C ASP A 40 -3.00 -7.46 23.93
N SER A 41 -4.32 -7.40 23.78
CA SER A 41 -5.28 -7.34 24.89
C SER A 41 -5.40 -8.64 25.69
N SER A 42 -4.64 -9.68 25.36
CA SER A 42 -4.56 -10.96 26.08
C SER A 42 -3.51 -11.00 27.21
N SER A 43 -2.88 -9.87 27.55
CA SER A 43 -1.79 -9.81 28.55
C SER A 43 -2.24 -9.50 30.00
N SER A 44 -3.48 -9.83 30.36
CA SER A 44 -4.01 -9.67 31.72
C SER A 44 -4.36 -11.00 32.40
N THR A 45 -3.50 -12.02 32.28
CA THR A 45 -3.42 -13.10 33.28
C THR A 45 -2.01 -13.67 33.30
N THR A 46 -1.39 -13.63 34.48
CA THR A 46 -0.14 -14.30 34.88
C THR A 46 0.31 -15.49 34.01
N ASN A 47 1.40 -15.30 33.24
CA ASN A 47 2.52 -16.24 33.10
C ASN A 47 3.60 -15.65 32.19
N ASN A 48 4.87 -15.90 32.53
CA ASN A 48 6.09 -15.46 31.83
C ASN A 48 6.27 -16.08 30.42
N ASN A 49 5.28 -15.95 29.54
CA ASN A 49 5.43 -16.17 28.11
C ASN A 49 5.11 -14.85 27.43
N LEU A 50 6.16 -14.11 27.08
CA LEU A 50 6.06 -12.92 26.24
C LEU A 50 5.18 -13.29 25.02
N GLY A 51 4.07 -12.59 24.86
CA GLY A 51 3.06 -12.88 23.84
C GLY A 51 3.66 -13.07 22.44
N ASN A 52 2.94 -13.84 21.63
CA ASN A 52 3.25 -14.45 20.33
C ASN A 52 3.79 -13.52 19.20
N ARG A 53 4.31 -12.34 19.51
CA ARG A 53 5.02 -11.46 18.58
C ARG A 53 6.40 -12.05 18.34
N PRO A 54 6.77 -12.38 17.10
CA PRO A 54 8.17 -12.69 16.80
C PRO A 54 8.98 -11.46 17.20
N ARG A 55 9.85 -11.61 18.21
CA ARG A 55 10.81 -10.57 18.56
C ARG A 55 11.65 -10.33 17.31
N PRO A 56 11.85 -9.07 16.86
CA PRO A 56 12.84 -8.79 15.85
C PRO A 56 14.15 -9.46 16.29
N ALA A 57 14.82 -10.16 15.38
CA ALA A 57 16.15 -10.65 15.69
C ALA A 57 17.01 -9.44 16.10
N ASP A 58 17.58 -9.49 17.30
CA ASP A 58 18.40 -8.41 17.82
C ASP A 58 19.77 -8.47 17.15
N TYR A 59 19.91 -7.73 16.06
CA TYR A 59 21.19 -7.63 15.33
C TYR A 59 22.18 -6.69 16.02
N SER A 60 21.81 -5.98 17.10
CA SER A 60 22.74 -5.08 17.80
C SER A 60 23.91 -5.82 18.44
N HIS A 61 23.76 -7.13 18.67
CA HIS A 61 24.80 -8.01 19.16
C HIS A 61 25.74 -8.55 18.08
N LEU A 62 25.39 -8.42 16.80
CA LEU A 62 26.29 -8.81 15.72
C LEU A 62 27.38 -7.75 15.59
N GLN A 63 28.59 -8.12 16.02
CA GLN A 63 29.82 -7.36 15.80
C GLN A 63 30.12 -7.29 14.29
N SER A 64 29.38 -6.43 13.58
CA SER A 64 29.76 -5.94 12.27
C SER A 64 30.96 -4.99 12.46
N ALA A 65 31.99 -5.15 11.63
CA ALA A 65 33.14 -4.25 11.62
C ALA A 65 32.78 -2.80 11.25
N GLU A 66 31.58 -2.57 10.71
CA GLU A 66 31.13 -1.29 10.14
C GLU A 66 30.04 -0.58 10.95
N GLY A 67 29.64 -1.07 12.14
CA GLY A 67 28.58 -0.42 12.94
C GLY A 67 27.18 -0.46 12.29
N PRO A 68 26.19 0.32 12.79
CA PRO A 68 24.86 0.42 12.20
C PRO A 68 24.91 1.13 10.83
N ARG A 69 23.91 0.89 9.97
CA ARG A 69 23.83 1.52 8.64
C ARG A 69 23.39 2.99 8.70
N HIS A 70 22.78 3.39 9.81
CA HIS A 70 22.27 4.73 10.07
C HIS A 70 22.63 5.15 11.50
N ASP A 71 23.14 6.38 11.65
CA ASP A 71 23.57 6.92 12.95
C ASP A 71 22.39 7.31 13.86
N ALA A 72 21.25 7.67 13.25
CA ALA A 72 20.02 8.05 13.92
C ALA A 72 18.82 7.40 13.24
N SER A 73 17.73 7.22 13.99
CA SER A 73 16.51 6.60 13.46
C SER A 73 15.86 7.49 12.41
N PRO A 74 15.78 7.05 11.14
CA PRO A 74 15.11 7.81 10.08
C PRO A 74 13.58 7.74 10.21
N PHE A 75 13.07 6.79 10.99
CA PHE A 75 11.66 6.55 11.26
C PHE A 75 11.47 6.27 12.77
N PRO A 76 11.39 7.31 13.62
CA PRO A 76 11.26 7.13 15.06
C PRO A 76 9.94 6.44 15.44
N CYS A 77 9.92 5.79 16.61
CA CYS A 77 8.70 5.21 17.18
C CYS A 77 7.64 6.29 17.40
N ASP A 78 6.48 6.12 16.80
CA ASP A 78 5.35 7.06 16.89
C ASP A 78 4.04 6.29 17.05
N GLU A 79 3.45 6.38 18.24
CA GLU A 79 2.21 5.69 18.59
C GLU A 79 1.03 6.15 17.73
N GLN A 80 0.94 7.44 17.38
CA GLN A 80 -0.17 7.97 16.58
C GLN A 80 -0.10 7.50 15.13
N ILE A 81 1.10 7.40 14.57
CA ILE A 81 1.30 6.83 13.22
C ILE A 81 0.99 5.33 13.24
N ASN A 82 1.48 4.60 14.24
CA ASN A 82 1.27 3.16 14.35
C ASN A 82 -0.21 2.78 14.54
N HIS A 83 -1.02 3.63 15.18
CA HIS A 83 -2.48 3.42 15.30
C HIS A 83 -3.25 3.72 14.01
N ARG A 84 -2.64 4.40 13.03
CA ARG A 84 -3.26 4.74 11.74
C ARG A 84 -2.76 3.89 10.58
N PHE A 85 -1.80 3.02 10.82
CA PHE A 85 -1.34 2.03 9.86
C PHE A 85 -1.94 0.66 10.22
N VAL A 86 -2.49 -0.03 9.22
CA VAL A 86 -3.06 -1.36 9.36
C VAL A 86 -2.45 -2.27 8.29
N ILE A 87 -2.04 -3.46 8.69
CA ILE A 87 -1.76 -4.56 7.75
C ILE A 87 -2.92 -5.53 7.85
N TRP A 88 -3.57 -5.78 6.73
CA TRP A 88 -4.73 -6.66 6.66
C TRP A 88 -4.61 -7.63 5.49
N GLN A 89 -5.00 -8.89 5.72
CA GLN A 89 -5.03 -9.91 4.70
C GLN A 89 -6.47 -10.26 4.35
N GLY A 90 -6.84 -10.08 3.09
CA GLY A 90 -8.16 -10.46 2.61
C GLY A 90 -8.56 -9.78 1.30
N ASP A 91 -9.82 -9.97 0.91
CA ASP A 91 -10.39 -9.37 -0.29
C ASP A 91 -10.73 -7.89 -0.06
N ILE A 92 -9.91 -7.00 -0.63
CA ILE A 92 -10.07 -5.54 -0.55
C ILE A 92 -11.47 -5.05 -0.96
N SER A 93 -12.20 -5.79 -1.80
CA SER A 93 -13.57 -5.42 -2.21
C SER A 93 -14.59 -5.54 -1.07
N LEU A 94 -14.24 -6.18 0.05
CA LEU A 94 -15.08 -6.32 1.25
C LEU A 94 -14.98 -5.13 2.23
N LEU A 95 -14.00 -4.24 2.05
CA LEU A 95 -13.72 -3.19 3.03
C LEU A 95 -14.70 -2.01 2.90
N ALA A 96 -15.40 -1.71 3.99
CA ALA A 96 -16.22 -0.51 4.14
C ALA A 96 -15.34 0.68 4.55
N VAL A 97 -14.71 1.29 3.55
CA VAL A 97 -13.76 2.42 3.67
C VAL A 97 -14.09 3.54 2.69
N ASP A 98 -13.43 4.67 2.79
CA ASP A 98 -13.68 5.78 1.86
C ASP A 98 -13.14 5.48 0.46
N ALA A 99 -11.94 4.91 0.34
CA ALA A 99 -11.38 4.47 -0.94
C ALA A 99 -10.65 3.15 -0.85
N ILE A 100 -10.79 2.34 -1.91
CA ILE A 100 -9.93 1.18 -2.18
C ILE A 100 -9.08 1.44 -3.43
N THR A 101 -7.90 0.83 -3.48
CA THR A 101 -7.03 0.90 -4.65
C THR A 101 -7.27 -0.28 -5.59
N ASN A 102 -7.29 0.00 -6.89
CA ASN A 102 -7.19 -1.01 -7.93
C ASN A 102 -5.89 -0.83 -8.71
N THR A 103 -5.08 -1.88 -8.85
CA THR A 103 -3.92 -1.88 -9.76
C THR A 103 -4.36 -2.45 -11.12
N THR A 104 -3.96 -1.82 -12.23
CA THR A 104 -4.41 -2.22 -13.57
C THR A 104 -3.45 -1.73 -14.67
N ASP A 105 -3.77 -1.97 -15.95
CA ASP A 105 -3.03 -1.50 -17.12
C ASP A 105 -3.51 -0.12 -17.58
N GLU A 106 -2.84 0.44 -18.60
CA GLU A 106 -3.10 1.80 -19.08
C GLU A 106 -4.48 1.98 -19.74
N THR A 107 -5.13 0.87 -20.08
CA THR A 107 -6.49 0.80 -20.62
C THR A 107 -7.53 0.48 -19.55
N LEU A 108 -7.12 0.29 -18.29
CA LEU A 108 -7.99 -0.03 -17.14
C LEU A 108 -8.79 -1.34 -17.32
N THR A 109 -8.30 -2.25 -18.17
CA THR A 109 -8.96 -3.50 -18.54
C THR A 109 -8.24 -4.74 -18.03
N GLU A 110 -7.08 -4.58 -17.39
CA GLU A 110 -6.29 -5.70 -16.86
C GLU A 110 -7.11 -6.57 -15.89
N LYS A 111 -7.27 -7.85 -16.24
CA LYS A 111 -8.02 -8.84 -15.45
C LYS A 111 -7.13 -9.57 -14.46
N ASN A 112 -6.48 -8.83 -13.56
CA ASN A 112 -5.75 -9.41 -12.44
C ASN A 112 -6.71 -9.86 -11.31
N ARG A 113 -6.18 -10.52 -10.26
CA ARG A 113 -7.00 -11.09 -9.17
C ARG A 113 -7.79 -10.02 -8.41
N ILE A 114 -7.18 -8.87 -8.15
CA ILE A 114 -7.80 -7.74 -7.43
C ILE A 114 -8.88 -7.12 -8.32
N SER A 115 -8.55 -6.77 -9.57
CA SER A 115 -9.51 -6.23 -10.54
C SER A 115 -10.74 -7.14 -10.68
N LYS A 116 -10.55 -8.46 -10.77
CA LYS A 116 -11.68 -9.40 -10.88
C LYS A 116 -12.63 -9.32 -9.69
N LYS A 117 -12.11 -9.26 -8.46
CA LYS A 117 -12.91 -9.12 -7.23
C LYS A 117 -13.64 -7.77 -7.19
N ILE A 118 -12.91 -6.68 -7.49
CA ILE A 118 -13.45 -5.31 -7.52
C ILE A 118 -14.56 -5.19 -8.56
N PHE A 119 -14.33 -5.53 -9.82
CA PHE A 119 -15.34 -5.44 -10.88
C PHE A 119 -16.50 -6.40 -10.67
N GLY A 120 -16.23 -7.61 -10.18
CA GLY A 120 -17.27 -8.60 -9.87
C GLY A 120 -18.25 -8.09 -8.82
N ARG A 121 -17.76 -7.35 -7.81
CA ARG A 121 -18.60 -6.83 -6.72
C ARG A 121 -19.17 -5.43 -7.02
N ALA A 122 -18.42 -4.54 -7.68
CA ALA A 122 -18.89 -3.21 -8.07
C ALA A 122 -20.00 -3.26 -9.14
N GLY A 123 -20.02 -4.34 -9.95
CA GLY A 123 -21.02 -4.58 -10.98
C GLY A 123 -20.72 -3.87 -12.31
N ALA A 124 -21.59 -4.08 -13.29
CA ALA A 124 -21.39 -3.61 -14.67
C ALA A 124 -21.30 -2.07 -14.81
N ALA A 125 -21.82 -1.31 -13.83
CA ALA A 125 -21.73 0.14 -13.80
C ALA A 125 -20.27 0.63 -13.73
N LEU A 126 -19.39 -0.10 -13.02
CA LEU A 126 -17.96 0.21 -13.00
C LEU A 126 -17.33 0.06 -14.38
N THR A 127 -17.65 -1.03 -15.09
CA THR A 127 -17.15 -1.24 -16.46
C THR A 127 -17.57 -0.11 -17.38
N SER A 128 -18.82 0.34 -17.28
CA SER A 128 -19.33 1.45 -18.07
C SER A 128 -18.58 2.76 -17.76
N ALA A 129 -18.41 3.10 -16.49
CA ALA A 129 -17.68 4.31 -16.09
C ALA A 129 -16.21 4.29 -16.52
N VAL A 130 -15.52 3.15 -16.40
CA VAL A 130 -14.14 3.00 -16.85
C VAL A 130 -14.01 3.21 -18.36
N VAL A 131 -14.91 2.63 -19.15
CA VAL A 131 -14.86 2.71 -20.62
C VAL A 131 -15.28 4.09 -21.15
N HIS A 132 -16.30 4.71 -20.56
CA HIS A 132 -16.90 5.93 -21.11
C HIS A 132 -16.42 7.22 -20.44
N ASP A 133 -16.13 7.19 -19.15
CA ASP A 133 -15.82 8.41 -18.38
C ASP A 133 -14.32 8.60 -18.16
N VAL A 134 -13.56 7.50 -18.01
CA VAL A 134 -12.13 7.55 -17.69
C VAL A 134 -11.24 7.33 -18.92
N GLY A 135 -11.45 6.23 -19.66
CA GLY A 135 -10.76 5.92 -20.91
C GLY A 135 -9.32 5.40 -20.75
N ARG A 136 -8.40 6.15 -20.14
CA ARG A 136 -6.99 5.75 -19.97
C ARG A 136 -6.35 6.34 -18.70
N CYS A 137 -5.34 5.65 -18.19
CA CYS A 137 -4.48 6.13 -17.10
C CYS A 137 -3.02 5.79 -17.44
N LYS A 138 -2.07 6.72 -17.29
CA LYS A 138 -0.67 6.39 -17.57
C LYS A 138 -0.06 5.64 -16.40
N THR A 139 1.01 4.91 -16.70
CA THR A 139 1.87 4.28 -15.68
C THR A 139 2.31 5.32 -14.64
N GLY A 140 2.10 5.02 -13.35
CA GLY A 140 2.40 5.92 -12.23
C GLY A 140 1.31 6.93 -11.89
N GLU A 141 0.31 7.14 -12.75
CA GLU A 141 -0.81 8.05 -12.51
C GLU A 141 -1.98 7.36 -11.81
N VAL A 142 -3.02 8.14 -11.50
CA VAL A 142 -4.26 7.65 -10.89
C VAL A 142 -5.49 8.24 -11.56
N CYS A 143 -6.55 7.45 -11.62
CA CYS A 143 -7.91 7.90 -11.94
C CYS A 143 -8.89 7.40 -10.89
N VAL A 144 -10.07 8.02 -10.81
CA VAL A 144 -11.04 7.74 -9.74
C VAL A 144 -12.40 7.43 -10.34
N THR A 145 -13.07 6.43 -9.78
CA THR A 145 -14.48 6.15 -10.04
C THR A 145 -15.25 5.99 -8.72
N PRO A 146 -16.58 6.11 -8.72
CA PRO A 146 -17.41 5.70 -7.59
C PRO A 146 -17.24 4.19 -7.30
N GLY A 147 -17.50 3.77 -6.06
CA GLY A 147 -17.46 2.36 -5.67
C GLY A 147 -18.65 1.51 -6.15
N PHE A 148 -19.73 2.14 -6.61
CA PHE A 148 -20.97 1.47 -7.04
C PHE A 148 -21.54 0.53 -5.96
N PHE A 149 -21.61 -0.77 -6.22
CA PHE A 149 -22.09 -1.77 -5.25
C PHE A 149 -21.03 -2.19 -4.22
N LEU A 150 -19.82 -1.65 -4.27
CA LEU A 150 -18.83 -1.86 -3.22
C LEU A 150 -19.26 -1.16 -1.92
N PRO A 151 -18.85 -1.71 -0.76
CA PRO A 151 -18.97 -0.99 0.51
C PRO A 151 -18.05 0.24 0.57
N ALA A 152 -17.02 0.31 -0.28
CA ALA A 152 -16.15 1.48 -0.42
C ALA A 152 -16.81 2.60 -1.24
N LYS A 153 -16.59 3.87 -0.88
CA LYS A 153 -17.20 5.00 -1.59
C LYS A 153 -16.56 5.26 -2.96
N TYR A 154 -15.25 5.11 -3.05
CA TYR A 154 -14.46 5.35 -4.26
C TYR A 154 -13.51 4.20 -4.57
N ILE A 155 -13.17 4.07 -5.85
CA ILE A 155 -12.06 3.25 -6.33
C ILE A 155 -11.03 4.19 -6.93
N ILE A 156 -9.80 4.14 -6.41
CA ILE A 156 -8.66 4.84 -7.00
C ILE A 156 -7.89 3.81 -7.82
N HIS A 157 -7.97 3.92 -9.14
CA HIS A 157 -7.23 3.04 -10.03
C HIS A 157 -5.85 3.63 -10.29
N THR A 158 -4.83 2.79 -10.30
CA THR A 158 -3.45 3.17 -10.62
C THR A 158 -2.79 2.12 -11.50
N VAL A 159 -1.80 2.55 -12.27
CA VAL A 159 -1.10 1.69 -13.21
C VAL A 159 0.32 1.48 -12.71
N GLY A 160 0.57 0.29 -12.16
CA GLY A 160 1.90 -0.10 -11.68
C GLY A 160 2.93 -0.17 -12.83
N PRO A 161 4.23 -0.15 -12.53
CA PRO A 161 5.26 -0.44 -13.52
C PRO A 161 5.28 -1.93 -13.88
N ILE A 162 5.82 -2.26 -15.06
CA ILE A 162 6.35 -3.60 -15.36
C ILE A 162 7.84 -3.55 -15.00
N TYR A 163 8.27 -4.40 -14.07
CA TYR A 163 9.64 -4.36 -13.59
C TYR A 163 10.63 -4.84 -14.66
N SER A 164 11.73 -4.10 -14.79
CA SER A 164 12.87 -4.49 -15.61
C SER A 164 14.15 -4.13 -14.86
N GLU A 165 15.06 -5.09 -14.71
CA GLU A 165 16.35 -4.85 -14.04
C GLU A 165 17.14 -3.73 -14.74
N LYS A 166 17.08 -3.66 -16.07
CA LYS A 166 17.70 -2.59 -16.87
C LYS A 166 17.16 -1.19 -16.51
N TYR A 167 15.90 -1.10 -16.10
CA TYR A 167 15.22 0.14 -15.74
C TYR A 167 14.77 0.14 -14.28
N ARG A 168 15.57 -0.49 -13.41
CA ARG A 168 15.26 -0.65 -11.98
C ARG A 168 14.86 0.68 -11.34
N SER A 169 15.70 1.70 -11.43
CA SER A 169 15.45 3.01 -10.85
C SER A 169 14.15 3.65 -11.34
N ALA A 170 13.83 3.53 -12.62
CA ALA A 170 12.58 4.05 -13.17
C ALA A 170 11.37 3.25 -12.65
N SER A 171 11.50 1.93 -12.53
CA SER A 171 10.47 1.05 -11.97
C SER A 171 10.19 1.39 -10.51
N GLU A 172 11.23 1.58 -9.69
CA GLU A 172 11.12 1.98 -8.28
C GLU A 172 10.49 3.36 -8.12
N SER A 173 10.94 4.37 -8.88
CA SER A 173 10.32 5.71 -8.87
C SER A 173 8.84 5.67 -9.27
N THR A 174 8.49 4.82 -10.23
CA THR A 174 7.12 4.68 -10.73
C THR A 174 6.22 3.99 -9.71
N LEU A 175 6.69 2.91 -9.07
CA LEU A 175 5.95 2.24 -8.00
C LEU A 175 5.71 3.19 -6.81
N HIS A 176 6.72 3.96 -6.42
CA HIS A 176 6.57 5.03 -5.44
C HIS A 176 5.49 6.03 -5.87
N SER A 177 5.50 6.46 -7.13
CA SER A 177 4.53 7.42 -7.67
C SER A 177 3.11 6.88 -7.61
N CYS A 178 2.90 5.59 -7.86
CA CYS A 178 1.57 4.96 -7.73
C CYS A 178 1.04 5.11 -6.29
N TYR A 179 1.80 4.66 -5.28
CA TYR A 179 1.40 4.76 -3.88
C TYR A 179 1.17 6.22 -3.45
N ARG A 180 2.11 7.10 -3.79
CA ARG A 180 2.04 8.53 -3.47
C ARG A 180 0.78 9.15 -4.09
N ASN A 181 0.54 8.93 -5.38
CA ASN A 181 -0.58 9.54 -6.09
C ASN A 181 -1.92 9.02 -5.59
N VAL A 182 -2.02 7.73 -5.21
CA VAL A 182 -3.23 7.19 -4.59
C VAL A 182 -3.53 7.89 -3.26
N LEU A 183 -2.53 7.98 -2.38
CA LEU A 183 -2.67 8.59 -1.05
C LEU A 183 -3.01 10.09 -1.15
N TYR A 184 -2.32 10.82 -2.03
CA TYR A 184 -2.59 12.23 -2.27
C TYR A 184 -3.95 12.46 -2.93
N LYS A 185 -4.38 11.60 -3.85
CA LYS A 185 -5.72 11.70 -4.45
C LYS A 185 -6.81 11.49 -3.40
N ALA A 186 -6.64 10.53 -2.50
CA ALA A 186 -7.59 10.32 -1.40
C ALA A 186 -7.66 11.55 -0.48
N LYS A 187 -6.50 12.15 -0.16
CA LYS A 187 -6.43 13.39 0.62
C LYS A 187 -7.13 14.55 -0.09
N GLU A 188 -6.89 14.75 -1.39
CA GLU A 188 -7.55 15.80 -2.20
C GLU A 188 -9.08 15.66 -2.18
N LEU A 189 -9.58 14.42 -2.12
CA LEU A 189 -11.00 14.11 -1.99
C LEU A 189 -11.53 14.20 -0.55
N GLY A 190 -10.69 14.54 0.43
CA GLY A 190 -11.06 14.65 1.85
C GLY A 190 -11.39 13.31 2.52
N LEU A 191 -10.84 12.20 2.01
CA LEU A 191 -11.10 10.86 2.51
C LEU A 191 -10.26 10.56 3.75
N ARG A 192 -10.83 9.83 4.72
CA ARG A 192 -10.16 9.50 5.99
C ARG A 192 -9.59 8.09 6.02
N THR A 193 -10.06 7.20 5.15
CA THR A 193 -9.70 5.78 5.16
C THR A 193 -9.36 5.29 3.75
N VAL A 194 -8.15 4.79 3.58
CA VAL A 194 -7.65 4.32 2.27
C VAL A 194 -7.08 2.93 2.40
N ALA A 195 -7.63 2.00 1.63
CA ALA A 195 -7.13 0.65 1.51
C ALA A 195 -6.28 0.51 0.24
N LEU A 196 -5.01 0.19 0.40
CA LEU A 196 -4.04 0.01 -0.66
C LEU A 196 -3.91 -1.49 -0.95
N CYS A 197 -4.10 -1.91 -2.20
CA CYS A 197 -3.69 -3.23 -2.63
C CYS A 197 -2.17 -3.27 -2.90
N ASP A 198 -1.58 -4.47 -2.99
CA ASP A 198 -0.21 -4.59 -3.47
C ASP A 198 -0.13 -4.27 -4.99
N ILE A 199 0.41 -3.09 -5.31
CA ILE A 199 0.49 -2.60 -6.70
C ILE A 199 1.52 -3.40 -7.51
N SER A 200 2.51 -3.97 -6.83
CA SER A 200 3.65 -4.76 -7.33
C SER A 200 3.34 -6.23 -7.62
N SER A 201 2.09 -6.55 -7.93
CA SER A 201 1.62 -7.93 -8.11
C SER A 201 2.56 -8.81 -8.95
N VAL A 202 2.51 -10.13 -8.71
CA VAL A 202 3.34 -11.14 -9.39
C VAL A 202 3.39 -10.97 -10.92
N GLN A 203 2.30 -10.54 -11.56
CA GLN A 203 2.24 -10.33 -13.02
C GLN A 203 3.22 -9.26 -13.52
N ARG A 204 3.65 -8.35 -12.64
CA ARG A 204 4.56 -7.23 -12.95
C ARG A 204 6.01 -7.54 -12.66
N ASN A 205 6.32 -8.74 -12.18
CA ASN A 205 7.66 -9.26 -11.91
C ASN A 205 8.54 -8.35 -11.01
N PHE A 206 7.91 -7.58 -10.12
CA PHE A 206 8.61 -6.68 -9.22
C PHE A 206 9.19 -7.48 -8.04
N PRO A 207 10.47 -7.29 -7.65
CA PRO A 207 11.03 -7.95 -6.48
C PRO A 207 10.22 -7.58 -5.22
N PRO A 208 9.63 -8.56 -4.51
CA PRO A 208 8.61 -8.29 -3.50
C PRO A 208 9.18 -7.52 -2.29
N ASP A 209 10.41 -7.83 -1.88
CA ASP A 209 11.08 -7.11 -0.78
C ASP A 209 11.30 -5.63 -1.13
N THR A 210 11.81 -5.35 -2.33
CA THR A 210 12.02 -3.98 -2.82
C THR A 210 10.69 -3.22 -2.90
N ALA A 211 9.64 -3.88 -3.38
CA ALA A 211 8.32 -3.27 -3.47
C ALA A 211 7.73 -2.95 -2.09
N ALA A 212 7.83 -3.87 -1.13
CA ALA A 212 7.36 -3.67 0.23
C ALA A 212 8.12 -2.53 0.92
N HIS A 213 9.45 -2.42 0.74
CA HIS A 213 10.23 -1.27 1.22
C HIS A 213 9.70 0.06 0.64
N ILE A 214 9.42 0.12 -0.66
CA ILE A 214 8.86 1.32 -1.31
C ILE A 214 7.48 1.66 -0.77
N ALA A 215 6.60 0.67 -0.64
CA ALA A 215 5.24 0.84 -0.13
C ALA A 215 5.26 1.36 1.31
N LEU A 216 5.93 0.66 2.22
CA LEU A 216 6.01 0.99 3.64
C LEU A 216 6.63 2.37 3.87
N ARG A 217 7.74 2.68 3.17
CA ARG A 217 8.38 3.99 3.23
C ARG A 217 7.45 5.11 2.77
N THR A 218 6.76 4.91 1.66
CA THR A 218 5.85 5.92 1.10
C THR A 218 4.66 6.16 2.03
N ILE A 219 4.07 5.10 2.58
CA ILE A 219 2.97 5.19 3.54
C ILE A 219 3.45 5.89 4.83
N ARG A 220 4.62 5.53 5.34
CA ARG A 220 5.19 6.13 6.55
C ARG A 220 5.37 7.64 6.40
N ARG A 221 6.04 8.09 5.32
CA ARG A 221 6.25 9.52 5.04
C ARG A 221 4.93 10.28 4.84
N PHE A 222 3.94 9.64 4.21
CA PHE A 222 2.61 10.24 4.08
C PHE A 222 1.93 10.43 5.45
N LEU A 223 1.96 9.42 6.32
CA LEU A 223 1.35 9.50 7.65
C LEU A 223 2.08 10.46 8.60
N GLU A 224 3.37 10.71 8.41
CA GLU A 224 4.11 11.75 9.13
C GLU A 224 3.60 13.16 8.78
N GLN A 225 3.24 13.38 7.50
CA GLN A 225 2.75 14.67 7.02
C GLN A 225 1.27 14.91 7.32
N TYR A 226 0.45 13.85 7.32
CA TYR A 226 -1.00 13.97 7.41
C TYR A 226 -1.56 13.08 8.52
N ARG A 227 -2.35 13.67 9.42
CA ARG A 227 -2.72 13.07 10.71
C ARG A 227 -4.13 12.46 10.77
N ALA A 228 -4.96 12.67 9.76
CA ALA A 228 -6.38 12.28 9.81
C ALA A 228 -6.64 10.91 9.15
N GLU A 229 -5.70 10.45 8.34
CA GLU A 229 -5.89 9.32 7.44
C GLU A 229 -5.44 8.01 8.10
N ILE A 230 -6.28 6.98 7.96
CA ILE A 230 -5.95 5.58 8.23
C ILE A 230 -5.61 4.92 6.91
N VAL A 231 -4.45 4.26 6.86
CA VAL A 231 -3.97 3.54 5.67
C VAL A 231 -3.93 2.05 5.97
N ILE A 232 -4.60 1.26 5.14
CA ILE A 232 -4.71 -0.19 5.26
C ILE A 232 -3.94 -0.83 4.09
N ALA A 233 -2.82 -1.47 4.37
CA ALA A 233 -2.14 -2.32 3.40
C ALA A 233 -2.89 -3.67 3.31
N CYS A 234 -3.56 -3.89 2.18
CA CYS A 234 -4.37 -5.07 1.90
C CYS A 234 -3.56 -6.06 1.07
N LEU A 235 -3.24 -7.20 1.68
CA LEU A 235 -2.27 -8.16 1.15
C LEU A 235 -2.91 -9.53 0.92
N GLU A 236 -2.39 -10.27 -0.05
CA GLU A 236 -2.66 -11.70 -0.21
C GLU A 236 -1.71 -12.52 0.71
N PRO A 237 -2.01 -13.81 0.99
CA PRO A 237 -1.26 -14.60 1.98
C PRO A 237 0.25 -14.71 1.73
N ASN A 238 0.67 -14.67 0.46
CA ASN A 238 2.07 -14.74 0.03
C ASN A 238 2.84 -13.41 0.20
N GLU A 239 2.14 -12.29 0.38
CA GLU A 239 2.74 -10.95 0.50
C GLU A 239 2.86 -10.55 1.98
N ARG A 240 1.88 -10.96 2.80
CA ARG A 240 1.76 -10.58 4.21
C ARG A 240 3.04 -10.75 5.02
N GLY A 241 3.71 -11.90 4.89
CA GLY A 241 4.89 -12.21 5.70
C GLY A 241 6.04 -11.22 5.47
N ILE A 242 6.23 -10.75 4.23
CA ILE A 242 7.26 -9.76 3.89
C ILE A 242 6.93 -8.42 4.57
N TYR A 243 5.68 -7.98 4.49
CA TYR A 243 5.25 -6.75 5.14
C TYR A 243 5.34 -6.82 6.68
N GLU A 244 5.00 -7.96 7.30
CA GLU A 244 5.12 -8.13 8.75
C GLU A 244 6.57 -8.10 9.24
N VAL A 245 7.51 -8.61 8.43
CA VAL A 245 8.96 -8.55 8.73
C VAL A 245 9.53 -7.15 8.53
N LEU A 246 9.11 -6.44 7.47
CA LEU A 246 9.68 -5.14 7.11
C LEU A 246 9.00 -3.95 7.80
N ALA A 247 7.73 -4.06 8.19
CA ALA A 247 6.98 -2.98 8.82
C ALA A 247 7.64 -2.42 10.10
N PRO A 248 8.23 -3.23 11.02
CA PRO A 248 8.96 -2.72 12.17
C PRO A 248 10.11 -1.76 11.82
N LEU A 249 10.66 -1.85 10.60
CA LEU A 249 11.74 -0.95 10.15
C LEU A 249 11.26 0.47 9.87
N TYR A 250 9.99 0.62 9.49
CA TYR A 250 9.37 1.90 9.11
C TYR A 250 8.33 2.39 10.13
N PHE A 251 7.77 1.45 10.88
CA PHE A 251 6.74 1.64 11.89
C PHE A 251 7.17 0.94 13.19
N PRO A 252 8.33 1.31 13.78
CA PRO A 252 8.76 0.68 15.01
C PRO A 252 7.74 0.96 16.11
N ARG A 253 7.40 -0.09 16.87
CA ARG A 253 6.38 -0.08 17.92
C ARG A 253 6.95 0.18 19.30
N ASP A 254 8.26 -0.02 19.45
CA ASP A 254 9.00 0.20 20.68
C ASP A 254 10.46 0.60 20.39
N PRO A 255 11.22 1.06 21.41
CA PRO A 255 12.61 1.46 21.24
C PRO A 255 13.57 0.34 20.81
N LEU A 256 13.21 -0.94 20.97
CA LEU A 256 14.03 -2.07 20.54
C LEU A 256 13.90 -2.29 19.04
N GLU A 257 12.67 -2.24 18.51
CA GLU A 257 12.41 -2.24 17.06
C GLU A 257 13.09 -1.07 16.37
N GLU A 258 12.98 0.13 16.94
CA GLU A 258 13.60 1.33 16.39
C GLU A 258 15.13 1.20 16.31
N ARG A 259 15.76 0.68 17.36
CA ARG A 259 17.21 0.45 17.38
C ARG A 259 17.63 -0.64 16.40
N SER A 260 16.85 -1.72 16.31
CA SER A 260 17.11 -2.83 15.38
C SER A 260 16.98 -2.38 13.92
N ALA A 261 16.10 -1.42 13.64
CA ALA A 261 15.90 -0.86 12.32
C ALA A 261 17.16 -0.16 11.77
N LEU A 262 17.98 0.46 12.63
CA LEU A 262 19.24 1.11 12.25
C LEU A 262 20.22 0.17 11.52
N TRP A 263 20.15 -1.13 11.83
CA TRP A 263 21.02 -2.16 11.24
C TRP A 263 20.45 -2.76 9.96
N GLN A 264 19.13 -2.81 9.85
CA GLN A 264 18.42 -3.57 8.83
C GLN A 264 17.87 -2.71 7.69
N LEU A 265 17.61 -1.43 7.94
CA LEU A 265 17.14 -0.51 6.90
C LEU A 265 18.11 -0.48 5.71
N PRO A 266 17.59 -0.37 4.47
CA PRO A 266 18.42 -0.08 3.32
C PRO A 266 19.18 1.23 3.50
N LYS A 267 20.32 1.40 2.79
CA LYS A 267 21.06 2.67 2.78
C LYS A 267 20.20 3.81 2.22
N ASP A 268 19.41 3.53 1.17
CA ASP A 268 18.39 4.46 0.67
C ASP A 268 17.15 4.43 1.56
N ILE A 269 16.98 5.47 2.37
CA ILE A 269 15.78 5.70 3.20
C ILE A 269 14.75 6.59 2.51
N GLY A 270 14.94 6.88 1.22
CA GLY A 270 14.14 7.78 0.40
C GLY A 270 14.19 9.24 0.85
N GLY A 271 13.61 10.11 0.02
CA GLY A 271 13.48 11.54 0.34
C GLY A 271 12.34 11.85 1.30
N ALA A 272 11.97 13.13 1.38
CA ALA A 272 10.97 13.64 2.32
C ALA A 272 9.57 13.08 2.07
N TYR A 273 9.28 12.59 0.85
CA TYR A 273 8.02 11.96 0.49
C TYR A 273 8.16 10.44 0.30
N GLY A 274 9.36 9.88 0.53
CA GLY A 274 9.66 8.45 0.38
C GLY A 274 10.12 8.04 -1.02
N GLU A 275 10.37 9.02 -1.90
CA GLU A 275 10.89 8.82 -3.24
C GLU A 275 12.30 8.18 -3.20
N PRO A 276 12.61 7.18 -4.05
CA PRO A 276 13.95 6.61 -4.10
C PRO A 276 15.01 7.66 -4.43
N GLN A 277 16.11 7.69 -3.68
CA GLN A 277 17.21 8.62 -3.94
C GLN A 277 18.25 7.99 -4.87
N LEU A 278 18.34 8.50 -6.10
CA LEU A 278 19.29 8.05 -7.10
C LEU A 278 20.56 8.92 -7.04
N ALA A 279 21.66 8.35 -6.55
CA ALA A 279 22.95 9.03 -6.45
C ALA A 279 23.41 9.61 -7.81
N ASP A 280 23.14 8.90 -8.91
CA ASP A 280 23.57 9.27 -10.27
C ASP A 280 22.78 10.43 -10.90
N ARG A 281 21.71 10.91 -10.26
CA ARG A 281 20.88 12.03 -10.76
C ARG A 281 21.01 13.31 -9.95
N GLN A 282 21.87 13.34 -8.93
CA GLN A 282 22.22 14.59 -8.27
C GLN A 282 23.06 15.43 -9.24
N ILE A 283 22.45 16.47 -9.81
CA ILE A 283 23.16 17.44 -10.64
C ILE A 283 24.27 18.04 -9.77
N ARG A 284 25.53 17.66 -10.03
CA ARG A 284 26.68 18.39 -9.51
C ARG A 284 26.67 19.75 -10.21
N ILE A 285 26.14 20.77 -9.55
CA ILE A 285 26.33 22.16 -9.99
C ILE A 285 27.82 22.47 -9.75
N ILE A 286 28.65 22.09 -10.72
CA ILE A 286 30.02 22.56 -10.81
C ILE A 286 29.91 24.02 -11.23
N HIS A 287 30.21 24.93 -10.30
CA HIS A 287 30.40 26.33 -10.64
C HIS A 287 31.56 26.39 -11.64
N ASN A 288 31.27 26.78 -12.89
CA ASN A 288 32.31 26.97 -13.89
C ASN A 288 33.16 28.19 -13.51
N PRO A 289 34.45 28.04 -13.15
CA PRO A 289 35.29 29.15 -12.70
C PRO A 289 35.57 30.18 -13.81
N GLN A 290 35.29 29.84 -15.08
CA GLN A 290 35.64 30.64 -16.25
C GLN A 290 34.68 31.81 -16.55
N HIS A 291 33.66 32.05 -15.72
CA HIS A 291 32.77 33.22 -15.88
C HIS A 291 32.89 34.26 -14.75
N ALA A 292 33.79 34.06 -13.79
CA ALA A 292 34.08 35.06 -12.75
C ALA A 292 35.14 36.09 -13.17
N VAL A 293 35.82 35.89 -14.30
CA VAL A 293 36.82 36.83 -14.84
C VAL A 293 36.23 37.44 -16.09
N MET A 294 35.51 38.56 -15.95
CA MET A 294 35.22 39.61 -16.95
C MET A 294 34.17 40.61 -16.40
N ILE A 295 34.28 41.02 -15.14
CA ILE A 295 33.61 42.21 -14.62
C ILE A 295 34.59 42.90 -13.65
N GLU A 296 35.69 43.43 -14.17
CA GLU A 296 36.48 44.47 -13.53
C GLU A 296 37.35 45.11 -14.62
N GLY A 297 37.03 46.36 -14.99
CA GLY A 297 37.83 47.12 -15.96
C GLY A 297 37.03 47.96 -16.95
N LYS A 298 36.27 48.93 -16.46
CA LYS A 298 35.98 50.19 -17.17
C LYS A 298 35.76 51.28 -16.13
N ASP A 299 36.85 51.94 -15.76
CA ASP A 299 36.90 53.36 -15.41
C ASP A 299 37.78 54.05 -16.45
#